data_AF-X1FQA2-F1
#
_entry.id   AF-X1FQA2-F1
#
_cell.length_a   1.000
_cell.length_b   1.000
_cell.length_c   1.000
_cell.angle_alpha   90.00
_cell.angle_beta   90.00
_cell.angle_gamma   90.00
#
_symmetry.space_group_name_H-M   'P 1'
#
loop_
_entity.id
_entity.type
_entity.pdbx_description
1 polymer ?
#
loop_
_entity_poly.entity_id
_entity_poly.type
_entity_poly.pdbx_seq_one_letter_code
_entity_poly.pdbx_strand_id
1 'polypeptide(L)'
;RVIKYGKEILEFVKWHGPCQVEVKKDERDGGYKLIEINPKLWGTLDLSIKAGINFALKSVEIAVNGDTKEQYDYKVGLKYKWLFPLEIYTIYQDKGNRRKRIKKLFEIFKDNTLTEFDIKDLTPFIFNIISTFYNILFYRKKILPKGKEFH
;
A
#
# COMPACT_ATOMS: atom_id res chain seq x y z
N ARG A 1 -16.54 -13.02 7.75
CA ARG A 1 -15.58 -14.11 8.08
C ARG A 1 -14.19 -13.55 8.37
N VAL A 2 -13.59 -12.78 7.46
CA VAL A 2 -12.24 -12.20 7.65
C VAL A 2 -12.12 -11.22 8.83
N ILE A 3 -13.09 -10.32 9.00
CA ILE A 3 -13.10 -9.32 10.10
C ILE A 3 -13.16 -10.02 11.47
N LYS A 4 -13.97 -11.07 11.59
CA LYS A 4 -14.12 -11.85 12.83
C LYS A 4 -12.77 -12.45 13.27
N TYR A 5 -12.02 -13.02 12.34
CA TYR A 5 -10.71 -13.60 12.62
C TYR A 5 -9.71 -12.57 13.16
N GLY A 6 -9.63 -11.38 12.53
CA GLY A 6 -8.79 -10.30 13.04
C GLY A 6 -9.21 -9.81 14.43
N LYS A 7 -10.52 -9.66 14.66
CA LYS A 7 -11.06 -9.22 15.95
C LYS A 7 -10.74 -10.22 17.08
N GLU A 8 -10.96 -11.52 16.86
CA GLU A 8 -10.65 -12.57 17.85
C GLU A 8 -9.18 -12.58 18.26
N ILE A 9 -8.26 -12.40 17.30
CA ILE A 9 -6.83 -12.30 17.59
C ILE A 9 -6.53 -11.11 18.50
N LEU A 10 -7.05 -9.92 18.15
CA LEU A 10 -6.79 -8.70 18.90
C LEU A 10 -7.42 -8.71 20.30
N GLU A 11 -8.59 -9.32 20.45
CA GLU A 11 -9.24 -9.55 21.74
C GLU A 11 -8.42 -10.51 22.61
N PHE A 12 -7.92 -11.61 22.04
CA PHE A 12 -7.11 -12.60 22.76
C PHE A 12 -5.84 -11.98 23.35
N VAL A 13 -5.14 -11.15 22.57
CA VAL A 13 -3.93 -10.45 23.04
C VAL A 13 -4.23 -9.16 23.81
N LYS A 14 -5.51 -8.82 24.00
CA LYS A 14 -5.98 -7.60 24.69
C LYS A 14 -5.36 -6.32 24.12
N TRP A 15 -5.27 -6.24 22.78
CA TRP A 15 -4.70 -5.08 22.11
C TRP A 15 -5.66 -3.88 22.14
N HIS A 16 -5.11 -2.69 22.39
CA HIS A 16 -5.84 -1.43 22.28
C HIS A 16 -5.03 -0.42 21.44
N GLY A 17 -5.67 0.19 20.45
CA GLY A 17 -5.05 1.12 19.51
C GLY A 17 -5.10 0.65 18.05
N PRO A 18 -4.54 1.42 17.10
CA PRO A 18 -4.56 1.06 15.70
C PRO A 18 -3.78 -0.22 15.44
N CYS A 19 -4.36 -1.11 14.65
CA CYS A 19 -3.71 -2.34 14.22
C CYS A 19 -4.17 -2.74 12.82
N GLN A 20 -3.25 -3.22 11.99
CA GLN A 20 -3.56 -3.91 10.76
C GLN A 20 -3.29 -5.40 10.92
N VAL A 21 -4.28 -6.21 10.56
CA VAL A 21 -4.15 -7.67 10.47
C VAL A 21 -4.21 -8.05 9.00
N GLU A 22 -3.10 -8.56 8.47
CA GLU A 22 -3.02 -9.02 7.09
C GLU A 22 -3.23 -10.53 7.03
N VAL A 23 -4.15 -10.94 6.16
CA VAL A 23 -4.49 -12.34 5.93
C VAL A 23 -4.57 -12.63 4.45
N LYS A 24 -4.20 -13.84 4.06
CA LYS A 24 -4.33 -14.34 2.69
C LYS A 24 -5.34 -15.47 2.64
N LYS A 25 -6.24 -15.44 1.66
CA LYS A 25 -7.12 -16.59 1.38
C LYS A 25 -6.30 -17.67 0.68
N ASP A 26 -6.25 -18.86 1.26
CA ASP A 26 -5.67 -20.04 0.63
C ASP A 26 -6.69 -20.63 -0.35
N GLU A 27 -6.28 -20.80 -1.61
CA GLU A 27 -7.16 -21.29 -2.67
C GLU A 27 -7.42 -22.80 -2.56
N ARG A 28 -6.55 -23.55 -1.86
CA ARG A 28 -6.66 -25.01 -1.73
C ARG A 28 -7.80 -25.42 -0.80
N ASP A 29 -7.96 -24.69 0.30
CA ASP A 29 -8.93 -24.99 1.36
C ASP A 29 -9.98 -23.87 1.55
N GLY A 30 -9.81 -22.72 0.90
CA GLY A 30 -10.70 -21.56 1.00
C GLY A 30 -10.59 -20.77 2.30
N GLY A 31 -9.71 -21.19 3.22
CA GLY A 31 -9.48 -20.58 4.53
C GLY A 31 -8.61 -19.32 4.46
N TYR A 32 -8.66 -18.49 5.50
CA TYR A 32 -7.79 -17.33 5.64
C TYR A 32 -6.61 -17.67 6.55
N LYS A 33 -5.40 -17.37 6.11
CA LYS A 33 -4.14 -17.60 6.84
C LYS A 33 -3.52 -16.27 7.20
N LEU A 34 -3.14 -16.12 8.46
CA LEU A 34 -2.45 -14.93 8.96
C LEU A 34 -1.10 -14.77 8.26
N ILE A 35 -0.84 -13.56 7.77
CA ILE A 35 0.44 -13.17 7.16
C ILE A 35 1.23 -12.29 8.12
N GLU A 36 0.59 -11.23 8.62
CA GLU A 36 1.26 -10.22 9.44
C GLU A 36 0.27 -9.53 10.39
N ILE A 37 0.76 -9.10 11.55
CA ILE A 37 0.04 -8.21 12.47
C ILE A 37 0.94 -7.00 12.70
N ASN A 38 0.41 -5.82 12.41
CA ASN A 38 1.07 -4.54 12.60
C ASN A 38 0.39 -3.77 13.72
N PRO A 39 0.90 -3.80 14.97
CA PRO A 39 0.33 -3.08 16.12
C PRO A 39 0.72 -1.59 16.10
N LYS A 40 0.61 -0.96 14.93
CA LYS A 40 0.91 0.45 14.66
C LYS A 40 0.23 0.87 13.36
N LEU A 41 0.27 2.17 13.09
CA LEU A 41 -0.05 2.70 11.78
C LEU A 41 0.86 2.08 10.70
N TRP A 42 0.25 1.64 9.60
CA TRP A 42 0.91 0.89 8.52
C TRP A 42 1.20 1.77 7.31
N GLY A 43 2.07 1.30 6.41
CA GLY A 43 2.55 2.10 5.27
C GLY A 43 1.49 2.46 4.23
N THR A 44 0.36 1.75 4.18
CA THR A 44 -0.74 1.97 3.22
C THR A 44 -1.94 2.72 3.84
N LEU A 45 -1.67 3.62 4.79
CA LEU A 45 -2.70 4.48 5.37
C LEU A 45 -3.41 5.36 4.34
N ASP A 46 -2.67 5.88 3.35
CA ASP A 46 -3.25 6.77 2.34
C ASP A 46 -4.37 6.07 1.54
N LEU A 47 -4.22 4.78 1.25
CA LEU A 47 -5.28 3.98 0.64
C LEU A 47 -6.52 3.91 1.55
N SER A 48 -6.33 3.74 2.86
CA SER A 48 -7.45 3.68 3.81
C SER A 48 -8.19 5.03 3.87
N ILE A 49 -7.44 6.13 3.88
CA ILE A 49 -7.99 7.50 3.85
C ILE A 49 -8.79 7.72 2.57
N LYS A 50 -8.21 7.39 1.40
CA LYS A 50 -8.88 7.51 0.10
C LYS A 50 -10.10 6.58 -0.03
N ALA A 51 -10.11 5.45 0.69
CA ALA A 51 -11.26 4.57 0.82
C ALA A 51 -12.35 5.14 1.74
N GLY A 52 -12.04 6.15 2.57
CA GLY A 52 -13.00 6.84 3.45
C GLY A 52 -12.79 6.64 4.95
N ILE A 53 -11.71 5.94 5.36
CA ILE A 53 -11.40 5.71 6.78
C ILE A 53 -10.02 6.27 7.13
N ASN A 54 -10.01 7.30 7.98
CA ASN A 54 -8.77 7.85 8.53
C ASN A 54 -8.49 7.28 9.93
N PHE A 55 -7.71 6.20 9.98
CA PHE A 55 -7.35 5.53 11.24
C PHE A 55 -6.50 6.38 12.18
N ALA A 56 -5.67 7.28 11.64
CA ALA A 56 -4.88 8.20 12.46
C ALA A 56 -5.80 9.21 13.17
N LEU A 57 -6.75 9.80 12.44
CA LEU A 57 -7.75 10.70 13.03
C LEU A 57 -8.61 9.97 14.07
N LYS A 58 -9.11 8.78 13.75
CA LYS A 58 -9.88 7.95 14.71
C LYS A 58 -9.09 7.65 15.99
N SER A 59 -7.79 7.40 15.87
CA SER A 59 -6.93 7.17 17.05
C SER A 59 -6.86 8.41 17.95
N VAL A 60 -6.80 9.61 17.36
CA VAL A 60 -6.86 10.88 18.09
C VAL A 60 -8.24 11.10 18.72
N GLU A 61 -9.31 10.86 17.96
CA GLU A 61 -10.68 11.00 18.46
C GLU A 61 -10.93 10.09 19.66
N ILE A 62 -10.43 8.84 19.62
CA ILE A 62 -10.55 7.90 20.73
C ILE A 62 -9.76 8.38 21.95
N ALA A 63 -8.54 8.87 21.74
CA ALA A 63 -7.70 9.35 22.83
C ALA A 63 -8.30 10.57 23.54
N VAL A 64 -9.02 11.44 22.80
CA VAL A 64 -9.60 12.68 23.32
C VAL A 64 -11.01 12.47 23.88
N ASN A 65 -11.85 11.71 23.18
CA ASN A 65 -13.27 11.60 23.47
C ASN A 65 -13.69 10.23 24.05
N GLY A 66 -12.77 9.28 24.15
CA GLY A 66 -13.10 7.89 24.48
C GLY A 66 -13.71 7.15 23.29
N ASP A 67 -14.50 6.11 23.57
CA ASP A 67 -15.02 5.23 22.52
C ASP A 67 -15.78 6.00 21.42
N THR A 68 -15.43 5.71 20.18
CA THR A 68 -16.08 6.28 18.99
C THR A 68 -16.96 5.25 18.32
N LYS A 69 -17.91 5.70 17.48
CA LYS A 69 -18.75 4.79 16.71
C LYS A 69 -17.91 3.96 15.74
N GLU A 70 -18.20 2.66 15.69
CA GLU A 70 -17.65 1.77 14.69
C GLU A 70 -18.01 2.27 13.28
N GLN A 71 -17.06 2.18 12.34
CA GLN A 71 -17.25 2.59 10.95
C GLN A 71 -16.80 1.48 10.03
N TYR A 72 -17.72 1.04 9.18
CA TYR A 72 -17.49 -0.01 8.19
C TYR A 72 -17.77 0.44 6.75
N ASP A 73 -18.17 1.70 6.57
CA ASP A 73 -18.37 2.27 5.25
C ASP A 73 -17.04 2.75 4.67
N TYR A 74 -16.59 2.05 3.64
CA TYR A 74 -15.39 2.36 2.86
C TYR A 74 -15.55 1.86 1.42
N LYS A 75 -14.87 2.55 0.49
CA LYS A 75 -14.87 2.19 -0.93
C LYS A 75 -14.07 0.91 -1.16
N VAL A 76 -14.73 -0.08 -1.75
CA VAL A 76 -14.13 -1.36 -2.16
C VAL A 76 -13.66 -1.28 -3.61
N GLY A 77 -12.66 -2.08 -3.97
CA GLY A 77 -12.15 -2.17 -5.35
C GLY A 77 -11.16 -1.08 -5.74
N LEU A 78 -10.73 -0.25 -4.78
CA LEU A 78 -9.61 0.66 -4.96
C LEU A 78 -8.30 -0.10 -5.00
N LYS A 79 -7.43 0.27 -5.93
CA LYS A 79 -6.04 -0.20 -6.00
C LYS A 79 -5.12 0.95 -5.63
N TYR A 80 -3.94 0.64 -5.12
CA TYR A 80 -2.92 1.65 -4.83
C TYR A 80 -1.59 1.24 -5.41
N LYS A 81 -0.90 2.18 -6.06
CA LYS A 81 0.44 1.97 -6.61
C LYS A 81 1.36 3.11 -6.22
N TRP A 82 2.56 2.75 -5.78
CA TRP A 82 3.65 3.69 -5.54
C TRP A 82 4.32 4.01 -6.88
N LEU A 83 3.95 5.14 -7.48
CA LEU A 83 4.39 5.52 -8.81
C LEU A 83 5.92 5.73 -8.84
N PHE A 84 6.43 6.61 -7.99
CA PHE A 84 7.86 6.89 -7.85
C PHE A 84 8.37 6.45 -6.46
N PRO A 85 9.52 5.74 -6.40
CA PRO A 85 10.30 5.24 -7.52
C PRO A 85 9.82 3.87 -8.05
N LEU A 86 8.91 3.19 -7.35
CA LEU A 86 8.71 1.74 -7.46
C LEU A 86 8.18 1.27 -8.82
N GLU A 87 7.03 1.78 -9.29
CA GLU A 87 6.48 1.36 -10.59
C GLU A 87 7.39 1.78 -11.75
N ILE A 88 8.03 2.96 -11.67
CA ILE A 88 8.99 3.40 -12.68
C ILE A 88 10.22 2.50 -12.73
N TYR A 89 10.77 2.10 -11.58
CA TYR A 89 11.84 1.11 -11.54
C TYR A 89 11.38 -0.22 -12.15
N THR A 90 10.18 -0.70 -11.81
CA THR A 90 9.64 -1.94 -12.37
C THR A 90 9.54 -1.88 -13.90
N ILE A 91 9.07 -0.77 -14.45
CA ILE A 91 8.95 -0.57 -15.91
C ILE A 91 10.33 -0.43 -16.57
N TYR A 92 11.26 0.27 -15.93
CA TYR A 92 12.64 0.41 -16.40
C TYR A 92 13.36 -0.94 -16.49
N GLN A 93 13.11 -1.83 -15.52
CA GLN A 93 13.70 -3.17 -15.45
C GLN A 93 13.06 -4.19 -16.40
N ASP A 94 11.86 -3.92 -16.95
CA ASP A 94 11.20 -4.83 -17.87
C ASP A 94 12.02 -4.99 -19.16
N LYS A 95 12.43 -6.23 -19.47
CA LYS A 95 13.23 -6.57 -20.66
C LYS A 95 12.45 -6.52 -21.98
N GLY A 96 11.16 -6.22 -21.95
CA GLY A 96 10.30 -6.10 -23.13
C GLY A 96 10.56 -4.84 -23.96
N ASN A 97 9.92 -4.79 -25.13
CA ASN A 97 10.07 -3.69 -26.06
C ASN A 97 9.42 -2.37 -25.56
N ARG A 98 9.75 -1.26 -26.22
CA ARG A 98 9.25 0.08 -25.89
C ARG A 98 7.72 0.14 -25.81
N ARG A 99 7.00 -0.52 -26.73
CA ARG A 99 5.53 -0.55 -26.74
C ARG A 99 4.97 -1.16 -25.46
N LYS A 100 5.54 -2.28 -25.00
CA LYS A 100 5.14 -2.94 -23.75
C LYS A 100 5.36 -2.04 -22.53
N ARG A 101 6.50 -1.34 -22.46
CA ARG A 101 6.78 -0.41 -21.35
C ARG A 101 5.81 0.77 -21.31
N ILE A 102 5.48 1.34 -22.48
CA ILE A 102 4.48 2.40 -22.59
C ILE A 102 3.10 1.89 -22.14
N LYS A 103 2.71 0.69 -22.57
CA LYS A 103 1.44 0.08 -22.14
C LYS A 103 1.37 -0.03 -20.61
N LYS A 104 2.45 -0.48 -19.96
CA LYS A 104 2.52 -0.58 -18.49
C LYS A 104 2.36 0.77 -17.80
N LEU A 105 2.95 1.85 -18.33
CA LEU A 105 2.75 3.20 -17.79
C LEU A 105 1.28 3.59 -17.76
N PHE A 106 0.55 3.33 -18.85
CA PHE A 106 -0.90 3.61 -18.90
C PHE A 106 -1.71 2.70 -17.97
N GLU A 107 -1.30 1.44 -17.80
CA GLU A 107 -1.95 0.48 -16.88
C GLU A 107 -1.86 0.90 -15.41
N ILE A 108 -0.89 1.73 -15.01
CA ILE A 108 -0.79 2.24 -13.63
C ILE A 108 -2.05 3.01 -13.23
N PHE A 109 -2.67 3.73 -14.16
CA PHE A 109 -3.81 4.61 -13.86
C PHE A 109 -5.18 3.98 -14.21
N LYS A 110 -5.24 2.69 -14.52
CA LYS A 110 -6.48 1.97 -14.83
C LYS A 110 -7.17 1.42 -13.57
N ASP A 111 -8.42 0.98 -13.72
CA ASP A 111 -9.16 0.21 -12.72
C ASP A 111 -9.22 0.84 -11.31
N ASN A 112 -9.53 2.14 -11.22
CA ASN A 112 -9.60 2.86 -9.94
C ASN A 112 -8.30 2.77 -9.12
N THR A 113 -7.15 2.79 -9.80
CA THR A 113 -5.85 2.81 -9.15
C THR A 113 -5.46 4.22 -8.74
N LEU A 114 -5.17 4.37 -7.46
CA LEU A 114 -4.68 5.57 -6.81
C LEU A 114 -3.15 5.52 -6.71
N THR A 115 -2.54 6.69 -6.62
CA THR A 115 -1.10 6.85 -6.38
C THR A 115 -0.85 7.86 -5.27
N GLU A 116 0.40 7.99 -4.86
CA GLU A 116 0.89 9.00 -3.91
C GLU A 116 0.88 10.43 -4.48
N PHE A 117 0.41 10.62 -5.71
CA PHE A 117 0.31 11.94 -6.32
C PHE A 117 -0.78 12.77 -5.64
N ASP A 118 -0.40 13.95 -5.16
CA ASP A 118 -1.31 14.99 -4.68
C ASP A 118 -1.03 16.29 -5.43
N ILE A 119 -2.04 16.82 -6.12
CA ILE A 119 -1.92 18.08 -6.84
C ILE A 119 -1.75 19.29 -5.91
N LYS A 120 -2.16 19.16 -4.63
CA LYS A 120 -1.99 20.20 -3.63
C LYS A 120 -0.59 20.21 -3.00
N ASP A 121 0.17 19.13 -3.16
CA ASP A 121 1.54 19.01 -2.66
C ASP A 121 2.47 18.39 -3.72
N LEU A 122 2.88 19.21 -4.69
CA LEU A 122 3.72 18.78 -5.81
C LEU A 122 5.20 18.65 -5.45
N THR A 123 5.64 19.23 -4.32
CA THR A 123 7.07 19.31 -3.98
C THR A 123 7.70 17.93 -3.79
N PRO A 124 7.11 17.02 -2.97
CA PRO A 124 7.62 15.65 -2.83
C PRO A 124 7.60 14.90 -4.16
N PHE A 125 6.59 15.14 -5.00
CA PHE A 125 6.47 14.49 -6.29
C PHE A 125 7.59 14.89 -7.26
N ILE A 126 7.89 16.20 -7.37
CA ILE A 126 9.00 16.69 -8.19
C ILE A 126 10.33 16.13 -7.69
N PHE A 127 10.56 16.14 -6.38
CA PHE A 127 11.75 15.55 -5.78
C PHE A 127 11.87 14.05 -6.11
N ASN A 128 10.78 13.30 -5.97
CA ASN A 128 10.73 11.88 -6.28
C ASN A 128 11.00 11.60 -7.76
N ILE A 129 10.48 12.41 -8.69
CA ILE A 129 10.80 12.31 -10.12
C ILE A 129 12.30 12.49 -10.33
N ILE A 130 12.87 13.61 -9.86
CA ILE A 130 14.28 13.95 -10.06
C ILE A 130 15.16 12.86 -9.47
N SER A 131 14.90 12.47 -8.22
CA SER A 131 15.64 11.41 -7.52
C SER A 131 15.54 10.07 -8.23
N THR A 132 14.35 9.70 -8.73
CA THR A 132 14.14 8.44 -9.47
C THR A 132 15.01 8.40 -10.72
N PHE A 133 14.97 9.44 -11.56
CA PHE A 133 15.74 9.47 -12.80
C PHE A 133 17.25 9.64 -12.54
N TYR A 134 17.64 10.44 -11.55
CA TYR A 134 19.03 10.54 -11.11
C TYR A 134 19.58 9.16 -10.70
N ASN A 135 18.83 8.41 -9.91
CA ASN A 135 19.21 7.06 -9.51
C ASN A 135 19.31 6.11 -10.71
N ILE A 136 18.39 6.19 -11.68
CA ILE A 136 18.44 5.38 -12.91
C ILE A 136 19.73 5.66 -13.71
N LEU A 137 20.13 6.93 -13.80
CA LEU A 137 21.31 7.36 -14.55
C LEU A 137 22.62 7.00 -13.84
N PHE A 138 22.72 7.27 -12.53
CA PHE A 138 23.98 7.23 -11.80
C PHE A 138 24.14 6.04 -10.83
N TYR A 139 23.04 5.42 -10.39
CA TYR A 139 23.04 4.32 -9.41
C TYR A 139 22.40 3.02 -9.95
N ARG A 140 22.47 2.82 -11.26
CA ARG A 140 21.87 1.68 -11.98
C ARG A 140 22.19 0.31 -11.37
N LYS A 141 23.40 0.11 -10.83
CA LYS A 141 23.83 -1.15 -10.17
C LYS A 141 23.14 -1.43 -8.83
N LYS A 142 22.61 -0.41 -8.14
CA LYS A 142 21.86 -0.56 -6.87
C LYS A 142 20.37 -0.84 -7.12
N ILE A 143 19.81 -0.28 -8.20
CA ILE A 143 18.39 -0.48 -8.59
C ILE A 143 18.19 -1.85 -9.25
N LEU A 144 19.21 -2.34 -9.95
CA LEU A 144 19.27 -3.66 -10.56
C LEU A 144 20.11 -4.58 -9.65
N PRO A 145 19.57 -5.19 -8.58
CA PRO A 145 20.28 -6.30 -7.97
C PRO A 145 20.51 -7.34 -9.07
N LYS A 146 21.78 -7.65 -9.37
CA LYS A 146 22.12 -8.81 -10.20
C LYS A 146 21.38 -9.99 -9.60
N GLY A 147 20.58 -10.68 -10.42
CA GLY A 147 19.59 -11.65 -9.99
C GLY A 147 20.01 -12.44 -8.76
N LYS A 148 19.34 -12.17 -7.63
CA LYS A 148 19.06 -13.24 -6.69
C LYS A 148 17.78 -13.86 -7.21
N GLU A 149 17.91 -14.99 -7.88
CA GLU A 149 16.83 -15.94 -7.99
C GLU A 149 16.35 -16.21 -6.57
N PHE A 150 15.14 -15.75 -6.25
CA PHE A 150 14.43 -16.29 -5.11
C PHE A 150 13.90 -17.63 -5.60
N HIS A 151 14.67 -18.69 -5.33
CA HIS A 151 14.21 -20.07 -5.41
C HIS A 151 13.12 -20.32 -4.36
#